data_AF-A0A937PHN0-F1
#
_entry.id   AF-A0A937PHN0-F1
#
_cell.length_a   1.000
_cell.length_b   1.000
_cell.length_c   1.000
_cell.angle_alpha   90.00
_cell.angle_beta   90.00
_cell.angle_gamma   90.00
#
_symmetry.space_group_name_H-M   'P 1'
#
loop_
_entity.id
_entity.type
_entity.pdbx_description
1 polymer ?
#
loop_
_entity_poly.entity_id
_entity_poly.type
_entity_poly.pdbx_seq_one_letter_code
_entity_poly.pdbx_strand_id
1 'polypeptide(L)'
;MSLVTAISDGISDRLNPIVIKELRQAVQSRFVTVAMMIFLGIQVLVIGMFLLFDRSVATDFSSGAEVFAVLQGILVATCILFVPVYTGIRLAAERSRVDLMFISAIKPWSIVRGKFLAAAVLTVLLFAACMPFMTFTYLLRGIDLPSIFLVMAIGFLLVLAAAQAAILWASIPGNLVVMIVLGIPLGISLLQGAGLAVGLLGSAAYTGIASEIWTWGFWGIAGTVLFCGAAAFGLMMSLSVAMLSPPSANRMLPVRIYLTIIWLLSAAVAGIWAYVESDNIPIFVWCVTCVIVFTGAMLIAVCEREHWGPRVARKIPRNLLLRPWAFLFFTGWAGGVAWCVILTALTLVGGAIAMHQTGFGVDWDDFAGVVGLALYAYAYPMTALLVRRTFFRNRIKCGLTWLLAAAIFVAATVLPILTYFMIHYDRMDHIDNRGIWLAGFPFMPFIEKDYLPKCLWFAGIWSFVVFVLSLMPFLLRYAAFKPYRTTPPPIPQTDQQPADQARANNG
;
A
#
# COMPACT_ATOMS: atom_id res chain seq x y z
N MET A 1 -33.55 32.21 -0.20
CA MET A 1 -33.65 30.73 -0.32
C MET A 1 -33.17 30.18 -1.68
N SER A 2 -33.12 30.98 -2.76
CA SER A 2 -32.76 30.51 -4.12
C SER A 2 -31.27 30.36 -4.44
N LEU A 3 -30.40 31.14 -3.80
CA LEU A 3 -28.95 31.15 -4.10
C LEU A 3 -28.23 29.96 -3.45
N VAL A 4 -28.62 29.62 -2.22
CA VAL A 4 -28.10 28.44 -1.50
C VAL A 4 -28.53 27.14 -2.17
N THR A 5 -29.77 27.06 -2.66
CA THR A 5 -30.26 25.89 -3.41
C THR A 5 -29.57 25.78 -4.77
N ALA A 6 -29.38 26.89 -5.50
CA ALA A 6 -28.66 26.87 -6.78
C ALA A 6 -27.18 26.47 -6.64
N ILE A 7 -26.51 26.94 -5.57
CA ILE A 7 -25.13 26.53 -5.25
C ILE A 7 -25.11 25.05 -4.82
N SER A 8 -26.07 24.62 -4.00
CA SER A 8 -26.20 23.22 -3.57
C SER A 8 -26.44 22.28 -4.75
N ASP A 9 -27.30 22.66 -5.70
CA ASP A 9 -27.65 21.86 -6.87
C ASP A 9 -26.48 21.82 -7.88
N GLY A 10 -25.79 22.94 -8.09
CA GLY A 10 -24.58 22.98 -8.93
C GLY A 10 -23.39 22.18 -8.35
N ILE A 11 -23.27 22.14 -7.03
CA ILE A 11 -22.29 21.28 -6.33
C ILE A 11 -22.76 19.81 -6.39
N SER A 12 -24.05 19.54 -6.22
CA SER A 12 -24.65 18.21 -6.28
C SER A 12 -24.47 17.56 -7.66
N ASP A 13 -24.68 18.29 -8.74
CA ASP A 13 -24.52 17.79 -10.12
C ASP A 13 -23.07 17.45 -10.47
N ARG A 14 -22.10 18.09 -9.81
CA ARG A 14 -20.66 17.82 -10.00
C ARG A 14 -20.12 16.76 -9.04
N LEU A 15 -20.75 16.57 -7.89
CA LEU A 15 -20.36 15.56 -6.92
C LEU A 15 -20.85 14.19 -7.35
N ASN A 16 -20.03 13.19 -7.09
CA ASN A 16 -20.41 11.81 -7.34
C ASN A 16 -21.68 11.47 -6.53
N PRO A 17 -22.75 10.93 -7.13
CA PRO A 17 -24.02 10.65 -6.45
C PRO A 17 -23.86 9.72 -5.24
N ILE A 18 -22.81 8.90 -5.23
CA ILE A 18 -22.44 8.08 -4.07
C ILE A 18 -22.14 8.97 -2.86
N VAL A 19 -21.37 10.05 -3.03
CA VAL A 19 -21.01 10.97 -1.93
C VAL A 19 -22.27 11.54 -1.30
N ILE A 20 -23.19 12.06 -2.10
CA ILE A 20 -24.40 12.72 -1.60
C ILE A 20 -25.26 11.74 -0.80
N LYS A 21 -25.41 10.51 -1.31
CA LYS A 21 -26.10 9.43 -0.59
C LYS A 21 -25.42 9.10 0.73
N GLU A 22 -24.09 9.00 0.73
CA GLU A 22 -23.30 8.66 1.91
C GLU A 22 -23.38 9.74 3.00
N LEU A 23 -23.24 11.01 2.60
CA LEU A 23 -23.33 12.18 3.49
C LEU A 23 -24.72 12.35 4.09
N ARG A 24 -25.78 12.26 3.28
CA ARG A 24 -27.15 12.34 3.79
C ARG A 24 -27.39 11.29 4.89
N GLN A 25 -26.91 10.07 4.66
CA GLN A 25 -27.03 8.98 5.63
C GLN A 25 -26.13 9.17 6.86
N ALA A 26 -24.95 9.76 6.71
CA ALA A 26 -24.05 10.06 7.82
C ALA A 26 -24.65 11.12 8.76
N VAL A 27 -25.16 12.22 8.21
CA VAL A 27 -25.76 13.32 8.98
C VAL A 27 -27.05 12.90 9.70
N GLN A 28 -27.86 12.04 9.08
CA GLN A 28 -29.09 11.53 9.69
C GLN A 28 -28.85 10.36 10.66
N SER A 29 -27.60 9.87 10.76
CA SER A 29 -27.28 8.75 11.63
C SER A 29 -27.22 9.21 13.09
N ARG A 30 -28.18 8.73 13.89
CA ARG A 30 -28.17 8.93 15.35
C ARG A 30 -26.85 8.50 16.00
N PHE A 31 -26.21 7.48 15.45
CA PHE A 31 -24.91 6.99 15.91
C PHE A 31 -23.81 8.06 15.75
N VAL A 32 -23.74 8.72 14.60
CA VAL A 32 -22.76 9.78 14.34
C VAL A 32 -23.01 10.98 15.24
N THR A 33 -24.26 11.41 15.39
CA THR A 33 -24.61 12.54 16.27
C THR A 33 -24.27 12.26 17.74
N VAL A 34 -24.63 11.07 18.26
CA VAL A 34 -24.35 10.68 19.65
C VAL A 34 -22.85 10.57 19.88
N ALA A 35 -22.11 9.93 18.97
CA ALA A 35 -20.66 9.83 19.04
C ALA A 35 -20.02 11.23 19.07
N MET A 36 -20.48 12.16 18.24
CA MET A 36 -19.98 13.53 18.20
C MET A 36 -20.29 14.29 19.51
N MET A 37 -21.49 14.14 20.08
CA MET A 37 -21.85 14.78 21.35
C MET A 37 -21.04 14.24 22.53
N ILE A 38 -20.87 12.92 22.61
CA ILE A 38 -20.03 12.29 23.66
C ILE A 38 -18.59 12.78 23.52
N PHE A 39 -18.07 12.81 22.30
CA PHE A 39 -16.70 13.22 22.03
C PHE A 39 -16.45 14.69 22.40
N LEU A 40 -17.36 15.59 22.02
CA LEU A 40 -17.32 16.99 22.45
C LEU A 40 -17.43 17.13 23.98
N GLY A 41 -18.32 16.34 24.61
CA GLY A 41 -18.45 16.29 26.05
C GLY A 41 -17.16 15.88 26.76
N ILE A 42 -16.45 14.87 26.23
CA ILE A 42 -15.15 14.44 26.76
C ILE A 42 -14.11 15.57 26.62
N GLN A 43 -14.04 16.26 25.48
CA GLN A 43 -13.09 17.36 25.32
C GLN A 43 -13.33 18.51 26.30
N VAL A 44 -14.60 18.89 26.50
CA VAL A 44 -14.98 19.91 27.49
C VAL A 44 -14.61 19.45 28.90
N LEU A 45 -14.87 18.18 29.23
CA LEU A 45 -14.55 17.60 30.53
C LEU A 45 -13.03 17.62 30.78
N VAL A 46 -12.23 17.23 29.79
CA VAL A 46 -10.75 17.25 29.88
C VAL A 46 -10.22 18.65 30.12
N ILE A 47 -10.68 19.65 29.34
CA ILE A 47 -10.30 21.05 29.55
C ILE A 47 -10.74 21.53 30.93
N GLY A 48 -11.98 21.22 31.32
CA GLY A 48 -12.54 21.61 32.62
C GLY A 48 -11.77 21.01 33.79
N MET A 49 -11.40 19.72 33.74
CA MET A 49 -10.58 19.09 34.78
C MET A 49 -9.20 19.72 34.85
N PHE A 50 -8.56 19.96 33.71
CA PHE A 50 -7.22 20.55 33.70
C PHE A 50 -7.22 21.94 34.35
N LEU A 51 -8.19 22.79 34.00
CA LEU A 51 -8.31 24.14 34.58
C LEU A 51 -8.66 24.14 36.08
N LEU A 52 -9.38 23.14 36.57
CA LEU A 52 -9.86 23.08 37.96
C LEU A 52 -8.88 22.39 38.91
N PHE A 53 -8.16 21.37 38.45
CA PHE A 53 -7.34 20.51 39.30
C PHE A 53 -5.85 20.80 39.19
N ASP A 54 -5.38 21.33 38.06
CA ASP A 54 -3.96 21.58 37.87
C ASP A 54 -3.58 22.99 38.32
N ARG A 55 -2.94 23.10 39.49
CA ARG A 55 -2.46 24.37 40.03
C ARG A 55 -1.21 24.88 39.30
N SER A 56 -0.54 24.03 38.51
CA SER A 56 0.64 24.40 37.72
C SER A 56 0.32 25.37 36.58
N VAL A 57 -0.95 25.48 36.17
CA VAL A 57 -1.43 26.39 35.11
C VAL A 57 -1.12 27.86 35.40
N ALA A 58 -0.99 28.22 36.68
CA ALA A 58 -0.62 29.57 37.09
C ALA A 58 0.91 29.79 37.15
N THR A 59 1.72 28.73 37.21
CA THR A 59 3.15 28.79 37.49
C THR A 59 4.04 28.40 36.31
N ASP A 60 3.59 27.48 35.44
CA ASP A 60 4.39 26.93 34.35
C ASP A 60 3.97 27.45 32.97
N PHE A 61 4.96 27.81 32.15
CA PHE A 61 4.74 28.34 30.81
C PHE A 61 4.44 27.25 29.75
N SER A 62 4.54 25.97 30.09
CA SER A 62 4.35 24.82 29.18
C SER A 62 2.95 24.20 29.25
N SER A 63 2.10 24.60 30.20
CA SER A 63 0.81 23.94 30.47
C SER A 63 -0.12 23.90 29.26
N GLY A 64 -0.17 24.93 28.41
CA GLY A 64 -1.02 24.93 27.22
C GLY A 64 -0.58 23.93 26.14
N ALA A 65 0.72 23.64 26.02
CA ALA A 65 1.23 22.62 25.10
C ALA A 65 0.83 21.21 25.54
N GLU A 66 0.85 20.93 26.85
CA GLU A 66 0.44 19.65 27.42
C GLU A 66 -1.05 19.39 27.20
N VAL A 67 -1.90 20.39 27.50
CA VAL A 67 -3.34 20.30 27.23
C VAL A 67 -3.60 20.07 25.75
N PHE A 68 -2.92 20.82 24.89
CA PHE A 68 -3.05 20.67 23.44
C PHE A 68 -2.65 19.26 22.99
N ALA A 69 -1.53 18.72 23.47
CA ALA A 69 -1.08 17.38 23.13
C ALA A 69 -2.08 16.30 23.55
N VAL A 70 -2.67 16.42 24.74
CA VAL A 70 -3.72 15.51 25.23
C VAL A 70 -4.99 15.61 24.39
N LEU A 71 -5.48 16.83 24.13
CA LEU A 71 -6.68 17.04 23.30
C LEU A 71 -6.48 16.56 21.88
N GLN A 72 -5.32 16.85 21.28
CA GLN A 72 -4.94 16.36 19.96
C GLN A 72 -4.87 14.84 19.93
N GLY A 73 -4.24 14.23 20.94
CA GLY A 73 -4.16 12.77 21.07
C GLY A 73 -5.53 12.12 21.12
N ILE A 74 -6.43 12.64 21.95
CA ILE A 74 -7.82 12.16 22.05
C ILE A 74 -8.56 12.35 20.73
N LEU A 75 -8.39 13.50 20.05
CA LEU A 75 -9.02 13.78 18.77
C LEU A 75 -8.56 12.82 17.67
N VAL A 76 -7.26 12.70 17.48
CA VAL A 76 -6.65 11.86 16.45
C VAL A 76 -6.97 10.39 16.70
N ALA A 77 -6.80 9.90 17.93
CA ALA A 77 -7.12 8.52 18.30
C ALA A 77 -8.61 8.19 18.05
N THR A 78 -9.51 9.08 18.49
CA THR A 78 -10.96 8.89 18.28
C THR A 78 -11.30 8.88 16.79
N CYS A 79 -10.76 9.81 16.01
CA CYS A 79 -11.05 9.90 14.58
C CYS A 79 -10.49 8.72 13.78
N ILE A 80 -9.31 8.21 14.14
CA ILE A 80 -8.68 7.04 13.52
C ILE A 80 -9.42 5.74 13.83
N LEU A 81 -10.06 5.65 14.99
CA LEU A 81 -10.95 4.52 15.26
C LEU A 81 -12.29 4.70 14.56
N PHE A 82 -12.92 5.85 14.71
CA PHE A 82 -14.30 6.07 14.30
C PHE A 82 -14.48 6.12 12.76
N VAL A 83 -13.71 6.96 12.05
CA VAL A 83 -13.92 7.20 10.62
C VAL A 83 -13.59 5.96 9.77
N PRO A 84 -12.43 5.30 9.94
CA PRO A 84 -12.11 4.01 9.34
C PRO A 84 -13.16 2.93 9.57
N VAL A 85 -13.62 2.75 10.81
CA VAL A 85 -14.61 1.72 11.17
C VAL A 85 -15.96 2.02 10.51
N TYR A 86 -16.42 3.26 10.56
CA TYR A 86 -17.69 3.67 9.95
C TYR A 86 -17.69 3.41 8.43
N THR A 87 -16.62 3.81 7.75
CA THR A 87 -16.50 3.67 6.29
C THR A 87 -16.25 2.22 5.85
N GLY A 88 -15.42 1.49 6.58
CA GLY A 88 -15.08 0.09 6.32
C GLY A 88 -16.26 -0.85 6.50
N ILE A 89 -17.00 -0.75 7.60
CA ILE A 89 -18.20 -1.59 7.85
C ILE A 89 -19.25 -1.35 6.77
N ARG A 90 -19.48 -0.10 6.39
CA ARG A 90 -20.49 0.25 5.38
C ARG A 90 -20.12 -0.30 4.01
N LEU A 91 -18.85 -0.21 3.61
CA LEU A 91 -18.37 -0.81 2.37
C LEU A 91 -18.48 -2.34 2.39
N ALA A 92 -18.13 -2.98 3.50
CA ALA A 92 -18.21 -4.44 3.64
C ALA A 92 -19.65 -4.97 3.61
N ALA A 93 -20.57 -4.26 4.26
CA ALA A 93 -21.99 -4.59 4.28
C ALA A 93 -22.67 -4.40 2.91
N GLU A 94 -22.23 -3.42 2.12
CA GLU A 94 -22.69 -3.25 0.74
C GLU A 94 -22.18 -4.37 -0.17
N ARG A 95 -20.95 -4.82 0.06
CA ARG A 95 -20.36 -5.90 -0.71
C ARG A 95 -21.03 -7.24 -0.43
N SER A 96 -21.37 -7.58 0.82
CA SER A 96 -21.99 -8.88 1.15
C SER A 96 -23.36 -9.10 0.48
N ARG A 97 -24.03 -8.02 0.03
CA ARG A 97 -25.26 -8.06 -0.79
C ARG A 97 -24.96 -8.27 -2.29
N VAL A 98 -24.03 -9.18 -2.58
CA VAL A 98 -23.29 -9.37 -3.84
C VAL A 98 -24.20 -9.52 -5.08
N ASP A 99 -25.39 -10.11 -4.96
CA ASP A 99 -26.23 -10.42 -6.14
C ASP A 99 -26.79 -9.19 -6.86
N LEU A 100 -26.87 -8.02 -6.21
CA LEU A 100 -27.36 -6.81 -6.85
C LEU A 100 -26.26 -5.95 -7.51
N MET A 101 -25.00 -6.11 -7.11
CA MET A 101 -23.91 -5.23 -7.55
C MET A 101 -23.37 -5.62 -8.94
N PHE A 102 -23.55 -6.88 -9.36
CA PHE A 102 -23.13 -7.36 -10.69
C PHE A 102 -23.95 -6.77 -11.85
N ILE A 103 -25.05 -6.07 -11.57
CA ILE A 103 -25.91 -5.43 -12.57
C ILE A 103 -25.60 -3.92 -12.71
N SER A 104 -24.89 -3.31 -11.76
CA SER A 104 -24.66 -1.86 -11.79
C SER A 104 -23.50 -1.43 -12.70
N ALA A 105 -23.76 -0.49 -13.62
CA ALA A 105 -22.79 0.03 -14.59
C ALA A 105 -21.73 0.99 -13.99
N ILE A 106 -21.56 1.02 -12.67
CA ILE A 106 -20.71 2.01 -11.99
C ILE A 106 -19.25 1.57 -12.04
N LYS A 107 -18.36 2.46 -12.50
CA LYS A 107 -16.91 2.22 -12.55
C LYS A 107 -16.36 2.06 -11.11
N PRO A 108 -15.55 1.04 -10.81
CA PRO A 108 -14.95 0.82 -9.47
C PRO A 108 -14.21 2.05 -8.92
N TRP A 109 -13.57 2.81 -9.81
CA TRP A 109 -12.89 4.06 -9.47
C TRP A 109 -13.80 5.13 -8.87
N SER A 110 -15.05 5.22 -9.35
CA SER A 110 -16.05 6.15 -8.83
C SER A 110 -16.50 5.74 -7.42
N ILE A 111 -16.61 4.43 -7.17
CA ILE A 111 -17.03 3.89 -5.86
C ILE A 111 -16.02 4.26 -4.77
N VAL A 112 -14.74 3.96 -5.00
CA VAL A 112 -13.69 4.22 -4.01
C VAL A 112 -13.54 5.72 -3.75
N ARG A 113 -13.52 6.57 -4.80
CA ARG A 113 -13.43 8.03 -4.64
C ARG A 113 -14.63 8.60 -3.90
N GLY A 114 -15.83 8.10 -4.18
CA GLY A 114 -17.05 8.54 -3.53
C GLY A 114 -17.05 8.23 -2.03
N LYS A 115 -16.63 7.03 -1.65
CA LYS A 115 -16.53 6.64 -0.23
C LYS A 115 -15.41 7.36 0.49
N PHE A 116 -14.25 7.54 -0.14
CA PHE A 116 -13.17 8.34 0.42
C PHE A 116 -13.59 9.80 0.63
N LEU A 117 -14.25 10.43 -0.34
CA LEU A 117 -14.69 11.82 -0.20
C LEU A 117 -15.77 11.98 0.88
N ALA A 118 -16.69 11.01 1.01
CA ALA A 118 -17.65 11.00 2.11
C ALA A 118 -16.94 10.88 3.48
N ALA A 119 -15.91 10.01 3.58
CA ALA A 119 -15.06 9.91 4.77
C ALA A 119 -14.35 11.23 5.08
N ALA A 120 -13.78 11.87 4.05
CA ALA A 120 -13.05 13.12 4.20
C ALA A 120 -13.95 14.26 4.72
N VAL A 121 -15.18 14.38 4.20
CA VAL A 121 -16.15 15.37 4.69
C VAL A 121 -16.57 15.07 6.14
N LEU A 122 -16.73 13.80 6.53
CA LEU A 122 -16.98 13.42 7.92
C LEU A 122 -15.80 13.83 8.82
N THR A 123 -14.56 13.61 8.37
CA THR A 123 -13.35 14.06 9.08
C THR A 123 -13.31 15.58 9.19
N VAL A 124 -13.63 16.33 8.12
CA VAL A 124 -13.70 17.79 8.15
C VAL A 124 -14.72 18.28 9.19
N LEU A 125 -15.89 17.64 9.26
CA LEU A 125 -16.91 17.98 10.24
C LEU A 125 -16.41 17.78 11.68
N LEU A 126 -15.76 16.64 11.97
CA LEU A 126 -15.21 16.36 13.29
C LEU A 126 -14.09 17.34 13.68
N PHE A 127 -13.17 17.62 12.74
CA PHE A 127 -12.06 18.56 12.97
C PHE A 127 -12.57 20.00 13.15
N ALA A 128 -13.54 20.43 12.35
CA ALA A 128 -14.15 21.75 12.47
C ALA A 128 -14.89 21.93 13.81
N ALA A 129 -15.59 20.90 14.29
CA ALA A 129 -16.25 20.93 15.59
C ALA A 129 -15.26 21.05 16.76
N CYS A 130 -14.07 20.47 16.63
CA CYS A 130 -13.02 20.51 17.66
C CYS A 130 -12.10 21.72 17.58
N MET A 131 -12.05 22.40 16.44
CA MET A 131 -11.16 23.53 16.22
C MET A 131 -11.24 24.62 17.30
N PRO A 132 -12.43 25.04 17.79
CA PRO A 132 -12.52 26.08 18.83
C PRO A 132 -11.87 25.69 20.16
N PHE A 133 -11.92 24.41 20.53
CA PHE A 133 -11.28 23.90 21.74
C PHE A 133 -9.76 23.87 21.60
N MET A 134 -9.28 23.55 20.40
CA MET A 134 -7.85 23.52 20.09
C MET A 134 -7.25 24.92 20.03
N THR A 135 -7.98 25.93 19.54
CA THR A 135 -7.50 27.33 19.59
C THR A 135 -7.58 27.92 21.00
N PHE A 136 -8.44 27.41 21.88
CA PHE A 136 -8.49 27.89 23.26
C PHE A 136 -7.18 27.62 24.03
N THR A 137 -6.45 26.54 23.70
CA THR A 137 -5.16 26.23 24.36
C THR A 137 -4.09 27.29 24.11
N TYR A 138 -4.20 28.09 23.05
CA TYR A 138 -3.34 29.25 22.82
C TYR A 138 -3.41 30.26 23.98
N LEU A 139 -4.58 30.42 24.61
CA LEU A 139 -4.76 31.33 25.75
C LEU A 139 -4.01 30.86 27.01
N LEU A 140 -3.72 29.55 27.11
CA LEU A 140 -3.01 28.95 28.23
C LEU A 140 -1.48 29.10 28.14
N ARG A 141 -0.97 29.78 27.09
CA ARG A 141 0.46 29.96 26.78
C ARG A 141 1.17 28.61 26.55
N GLY A 142 2.37 28.66 25.98
CA GLY A 142 3.19 27.47 25.74
C GLY A 142 3.04 26.83 24.35
N ILE A 143 2.13 27.30 23.51
CA ILE A 143 2.03 26.89 22.10
C ILE A 143 1.69 28.08 21.19
N ASP A 144 2.32 28.14 20.02
CA ASP A 144 2.08 29.14 19.00
C ASP A 144 0.91 28.76 18.08
N LEU A 145 0.21 29.77 17.55
CA LEU A 145 -0.94 29.54 16.68
C LEU A 145 -0.57 28.77 15.39
N PRO A 146 0.54 29.04 14.69
CA PRO A 146 0.96 28.25 13.52
C PRO A 146 1.16 26.76 13.81
N SER A 147 1.79 26.40 14.93
CA SER A 147 1.99 24.99 15.29
C SER A 147 0.66 24.26 15.58
N ILE A 148 -0.32 24.92 16.21
CA ILE A 148 -1.68 24.38 16.38
C ILE A 148 -2.25 23.99 15.01
N PHE A 149 -2.23 24.90 14.03
CA PHE A 149 -2.77 24.63 12.70
C PHE A 149 -1.99 23.54 11.96
N LEU A 150 -0.67 23.51 12.08
CA LEU A 150 0.18 22.52 11.43
C LEU A 150 -0.07 21.11 11.99
N VAL A 151 -0.09 20.96 13.31
CA VAL A 151 -0.35 19.67 13.98
C VAL A 151 -1.76 19.19 13.68
N MET A 152 -2.74 20.10 13.67
CA MET A 152 -4.11 19.81 13.22
C MET A 152 -4.15 19.32 11.77
N ALA A 153 -3.43 19.96 10.85
CA ALA A 153 -3.35 19.57 9.46
C ALA A 153 -2.71 18.19 9.28
N ILE A 154 -1.62 17.88 10.00
CA ILE A 154 -0.98 16.56 9.95
C ILE A 154 -1.91 15.50 10.54
N GLY A 155 -2.56 15.77 11.68
CA GLY A 155 -3.56 14.87 12.26
C GLY A 155 -4.72 14.59 11.30
N PHE A 156 -5.19 15.62 10.59
CA PHE A 156 -6.21 15.48 9.55
C PHE A 156 -5.75 14.55 8.41
N LEU A 157 -4.54 14.75 7.88
CA LEU A 157 -3.96 13.89 6.84
C LEU A 157 -3.81 12.44 7.32
N LEU A 158 -3.43 12.24 8.58
CA LEU A 158 -3.29 10.91 9.18
C LEU A 158 -4.64 10.18 9.24
N VAL A 159 -5.71 10.86 9.64
CA VAL A 159 -7.07 10.29 9.64
C VAL A 159 -7.53 9.94 8.22
N LEU A 160 -7.23 10.78 7.22
CA LEU A 160 -7.53 10.48 5.83
C LEU A 160 -6.77 9.25 5.32
N ALA A 161 -5.49 9.12 5.66
CA ALA A 161 -4.70 7.95 5.33
C ALA A 161 -5.26 6.68 5.99
N ALA A 162 -5.66 6.77 7.27
CA ALA A 162 -6.32 5.67 7.98
C ALA A 162 -7.66 5.28 7.34
N ALA A 163 -8.47 6.26 6.91
CA ALA A 163 -9.73 6.00 6.20
C ALA A 163 -9.49 5.26 4.88
N GLN A 164 -8.47 5.66 4.12
CA GLN A 164 -8.09 4.99 2.88
C GLN A 164 -7.57 3.56 3.11
N ALA A 165 -6.78 3.34 4.17
CA ALA A 165 -6.35 2.01 4.58
C ALA A 165 -7.56 1.11 4.94
N ALA A 166 -8.57 1.66 5.62
CA ALA A 166 -9.81 0.96 5.95
C ALA A 166 -10.61 0.57 4.71
N ILE A 167 -10.69 1.46 3.71
CA ILE A 167 -11.35 1.19 2.44
C ILE A 167 -10.63 0.08 1.68
N LEU A 168 -9.29 0.09 1.67
CA LEU A 168 -8.49 -1.00 1.09
C LEU A 168 -8.77 -2.32 1.81
N TRP A 169 -8.78 -2.28 3.13
CA TRP A 169 -9.06 -3.43 3.98
C TRP A 169 -10.44 -4.04 3.70
N ALA A 170 -11.48 -3.22 3.67
CA ALA A 170 -12.85 -3.63 3.36
C ALA A 170 -13.02 -4.09 1.89
N SER A 171 -12.07 -3.74 1.01
CA SER A 171 -12.03 -4.22 -0.37
C SER A 171 -11.43 -5.63 -0.51
N ILE A 172 -10.88 -6.23 0.54
CA ILE A 172 -10.37 -7.61 0.52
C ILE A 172 -11.57 -8.59 0.53
N PRO A 173 -11.59 -9.62 -0.34
CA PRO A 173 -12.68 -10.59 -0.36
C PRO A 173 -12.64 -11.49 0.89
N GLY A 174 -13.69 -11.46 1.71
CA GLY A 174 -13.84 -12.32 2.89
C GLY A 174 -15.22 -12.22 3.54
N ASN A 175 -15.52 -13.16 4.43
CA ASN A 175 -16.71 -13.06 5.29
C ASN A 175 -16.54 -11.90 6.27
N LEU A 176 -17.65 -11.26 6.67
CA LEU A 176 -17.65 -10.10 7.57
C LEU A 176 -16.88 -10.38 8.88
N VAL A 177 -17.03 -11.59 9.44
CA VAL A 177 -16.29 -12.02 10.64
C VAL A 177 -14.78 -12.06 10.40
N VAL A 178 -14.33 -12.65 9.30
CA VAL A 178 -12.89 -12.71 8.95
C VAL A 178 -12.33 -11.31 8.75
N MET A 179 -13.12 -10.42 8.14
CA MET A 179 -12.72 -9.03 7.92
C MET A 179 -12.58 -8.25 9.24
N ILE A 180 -13.49 -8.46 10.21
CA ILE A 180 -13.41 -7.87 11.55
C ILE A 180 -12.18 -8.41 12.29
N VAL A 181 -12.02 -9.74 12.36
CA VAL A 181 -10.92 -10.39 13.09
C VAL A 181 -9.56 -9.94 12.56
N LEU A 182 -9.38 -9.98 11.24
CA LEU A 182 -8.13 -9.53 10.63
C LEU A 182 -7.98 -7.99 10.69
N GLY A 183 -9.08 -7.24 10.82
CA GLY A 183 -9.08 -5.78 10.92
C GLY A 183 -8.66 -5.22 12.28
N ILE A 184 -8.77 -6.01 13.35
CA ILE A 184 -8.33 -5.62 14.70
C ILE A 184 -6.81 -5.31 14.72
N PRO A 185 -5.91 -6.19 14.22
CA PRO A 185 -4.49 -5.88 14.10
C PRO A 185 -4.20 -4.58 13.33
N LEU A 186 -4.96 -4.32 12.26
CA LEU A 186 -4.82 -3.09 11.49
C LEU A 186 -5.28 -1.86 12.27
N GLY A 187 -6.36 -1.96 13.05
CA GLY A 187 -6.80 -0.90 13.95
C GLY A 187 -5.75 -0.60 15.04
N ILE A 188 -5.14 -1.63 15.61
CA ILE A 188 -4.07 -1.49 16.60
C ILE A 188 -2.83 -0.85 15.99
N SER A 189 -2.40 -1.26 14.79
CA SER A 189 -1.23 -0.67 14.13
C SER A 189 -1.45 0.79 13.74
N LEU A 190 -2.66 1.15 13.31
CA LEU A 190 -3.04 2.54 13.06
C LEU A 190 -3.03 3.37 14.34
N LEU A 191 -3.52 2.84 15.47
CA LEU A 191 -3.46 3.50 16.77
C LEU A 191 -2.02 3.71 17.26
N GLN A 192 -1.16 2.70 17.12
CA GLN A 192 0.26 2.82 17.47
C GLN A 192 0.96 3.86 16.59
N GLY A 193 0.72 3.84 15.29
CA GLY A 193 1.27 4.84 14.36
C GLY A 193 0.77 6.25 14.66
N ALA A 194 -0.50 6.40 15.03
CA ALA A 194 -1.07 7.66 15.47
C ALA A 194 -0.44 8.18 16.76
N GLY A 195 -0.27 7.29 17.76
CA GLY A 195 0.38 7.62 19.02
C GLY A 195 1.82 8.08 18.80
N LEU A 196 2.56 7.38 17.93
CA LEU A 196 3.91 7.79 17.54
C LEU A 196 3.93 9.13 16.82
N ALA A 197 3.02 9.36 15.87
CA ALA A 197 2.92 10.64 15.17
C ALA A 197 2.56 11.80 16.12
N VAL A 198 1.59 11.60 17.02
CA VAL A 198 1.21 12.60 18.03
C VAL A 198 2.37 12.84 19.00
N GLY A 199 3.10 11.80 19.41
CA GLY A 199 4.26 11.93 20.29
C GLY A 199 5.40 12.74 19.66
N LEU A 200 5.74 12.46 18.39
CA LEU A 200 6.75 13.20 17.63
C LEU A 200 6.33 14.65 17.35
N LEU A 201 5.04 14.89 17.11
CA LEU A 201 4.51 16.24 16.93
C LEU A 201 4.44 17.01 18.25
N GLY A 202 4.15 16.32 19.36
CA GLY A 202 4.20 16.88 20.70
C GLY A 202 5.61 17.31 21.05
N SER A 203 6.62 16.45 20.86
CA SER A 203 8.02 16.80 21.09
C SER A 203 8.48 17.98 20.23
N ALA A 204 8.07 18.04 18.96
CA ALA A 204 8.36 19.17 18.08
C ALA A 204 7.64 20.47 18.52
N ALA A 205 6.42 20.38 19.08
CA ALA A 205 5.70 21.53 19.62
C ALA A 205 6.42 22.12 20.85
N TYR A 206 7.05 21.29 21.69
CA TYR A 206 7.86 21.76 22.82
C TYR A 206 9.15 22.49 22.38
N THR A 207 9.74 22.12 21.24
CA THR A 207 10.97 22.77 20.71
C THR A 207 10.69 24.02 19.87
N GLY A 208 9.41 24.33 19.57
CA GLY A 208 9.02 25.54 18.86
C GLY A 208 9.24 25.48 17.35
N ILE A 209 8.31 24.79 16.66
CA ILE A 209 8.29 24.60 15.19
C ILE A 209 8.41 25.94 14.43
N ALA A 210 7.84 27.03 14.97
CA ALA A 210 7.81 28.33 14.32
C ALA A 210 9.19 28.90 13.90
N SER A 211 10.24 28.54 14.64
CA SER A 211 11.61 28.98 14.34
C SER A 211 12.20 28.28 13.10
N GLU A 212 11.75 27.06 12.80
CA GLU A 212 12.24 26.25 11.68
C GLU A 212 11.36 26.38 10.43
N ILE A 213 10.17 26.99 10.49
CA ILE A 213 9.30 27.15 9.31
C ILE A 213 9.99 27.93 8.17
N TRP A 214 11.00 28.75 8.48
CA TRP A 214 11.70 29.54 7.47
C TRP A 214 12.95 28.87 6.90
N THR A 215 13.36 27.69 7.39
CA THR A 215 14.53 26.98 6.87
C THR A 215 14.16 26.04 5.71
N TRP A 216 15.09 25.93 4.76
CA TRP A 216 14.97 24.98 3.65
C TRP A 216 14.87 23.53 4.13
N GLY A 217 15.60 23.17 5.20
CA GLY A 217 15.57 21.83 5.79
C GLY A 217 14.16 21.40 6.22
N PHE A 218 13.40 22.31 6.83
CA PHE A 218 12.02 22.05 7.23
C PHE A 218 11.11 21.77 6.03
N TRP A 219 11.10 22.65 5.02
CA TRP A 219 10.24 22.46 3.83
C TRP A 219 10.67 21.28 2.97
N GLY A 220 11.97 20.98 2.93
CA GLY A 220 12.49 19.79 2.30
C GLY A 220 11.91 18.53 2.97
N ILE A 221 12.08 18.38 4.29
CA ILE A 221 11.63 17.20 5.03
C ILE A 221 10.09 17.11 5.02
N ALA A 222 9.39 18.23 5.23
CA ALA A 222 7.93 18.27 5.13
C ALA A 222 7.45 17.87 3.72
N GLY A 223 8.14 18.36 2.68
CA GLY A 223 7.86 18.01 1.29
C GLY A 223 8.06 16.53 0.99
N THR A 224 9.13 15.90 1.50
CA THR A 224 9.36 14.46 1.32
C THR A 224 8.36 13.61 2.09
N VAL A 225 8.03 13.98 3.33
CA VAL A 225 7.00 13.29 4.12
C VAL A 225 5.63 13.38 3.44
N LEU A 226 5.26 14.56 2.94
CA LEU A 226 4.02 14.75 2.18
C LEU A 226 4.02 13.94 0.87
N PHE A 227 5.14 13.91 0.15
CA PHE A 227 5.29 13.11 -1.07
C PHE A 227 5.15 11.61 -0.77
N CYS A 228 5.84 11.10 0.26
CA CYS A 228 5.73 9.70 0.70
C CYS A 228 4.31 9.36 1.15
N GLY A 229 3.66 10.25 1.91
CA GLY A 229 2.27 10.09 2.34
C GLY A 229 1.30 10.05 1.16
N ALA A 230 1.45 10.96 0.18
CA ALA A 230 0.63 10.99 -1.03
C ALA A 230 0.86 9.77 -1.93
N ALA A 231 2.11 9.30 -2.03
CA ALA A 231 2.47 8.08 -2.75
C ALA A 231 1.85 6.82 -2.10
N ALA A 232 1.93 6.70 -0.77
CA ALA A 232 1.28 5.61 -0.04
C ALA A 232 -0.25 5.67 -0.19
N PHE A 233 -0.84 6.86 -0.08
CA PHE A 233 -2.27 7.09 -0.23
C PHE A 233 -2.79 6.67 -1.61
N GLY A 234 -2.15 7.11 -2.70
CA GLY A 234 -2.60 6.74 -4.03
C GLY A 234 -2.27 5.28 -4.37
N LEU A 235 -1.26 4.67 -3.72
CA LEU A 235 -1.01 3.23 -3.83
C LEU A 235 -2.18 2.46 -3.25
N MET A 236 -2.59 2.78 -2.02
CA MET A 236 -3.76 2.19 -1.39
C MET A 236 -5.02 2.39 -2.24
N MET A 237 -5.21 3.59 -2.80
CA MET A 237 -6.31 3.88 -3.73
C MET A 237 -6.31 2.99 -4.97
N SER A 238 -5.17 2.85 -5.63
CA SER A 238 -5.02 2.01 -6.82
C SER A 238 -5.27 0.53 -6.51
N LEU A 239 -4.82 0.04 -5.36
CA LEU A 239 -5.05 -1.32 -4.89
C LEU A 239 -6.52 -1.56 -4.54
N SER A 240 -7.21 -0.62 -3.87
CA SER A 240 -8.64 -0.73 -3.57
C SER A 240 -9.46 -0.89 -4.86
N VAL A 241 -9.14 -0.11 -5.89
CA VAL A 241 -9.78 -0.20 -7.20
C VAL A 241 -9.48 -1.55 -7.85
N ALA A 242 -8.22 -2.01 -7.81
CA ALA A 242 -7.85 -3.31 -8.37
C ALA A 242 -8.61 -4.47 -7.70
N MET A 243 -8.85 -4.39 -6.40
CA MET A 243 -9.60 -5.39 -5.62
C MET A 243 -11.10 -5.40 -5.90
N LEU A 244 -11.71 -4.23 -6.14
CA LEU A 244 -13.14 -4.13 -6.50
C LEU A 244 -13.40 -4.46 -7.98
N SER A 245 -12.40 -4.31 -8.84
CA SER A 245 -12.56 -4.62 -10.26
C SER A 245 -12.73 -6.12 -10.51
N PRO A 246 -13.58 -6.52 -11.49
CA PRO A 246 -13.89 -7.92 -11.70
C PRO A 246 -12.64 -8.72 -12.10
N PRO A 247 -12.52 -10.01 -11.71
CA PRO A 247 -11.36 -10.83 -12.03
C PRO A 247 -11.07 -10.92 -13.53
N SER A 248 -12.07 -10.73 -14.41
CA SER A 248 -11.92 -10.76 -15.87
C SER A 248 -11.31 -9.50 -16.48
N ALA A 249 -11.20 -8.39 -15.74
CA ALA A 249 -10.62 -7.13 -16.20
C ALA A 249 -9.11 -7.05 -15.94
N ASN A 250 -8.43 -6.16 -16.67
CA ASN A 250 -7.00 -5.88 -16.48
C ASN A 250 -6.78 -4.98 -15.23
N ARG A 251 -6.94 -5.57 -14.04
CA ARG A 251 -6.96 -4.88 -12.75
C ARG A 251 -5.63 -4.32 -12.26
N MET A 252 -4.50 -4.90 -12.66
CA MET A 252 -3.16 -4.52 -12.18
C MET A 252 -2.49 -3.46 -13.04
N LEU A 253 -3.01 -3.17 -14.24
CA LEU A 253 -2.42 -2.16 -15.13
C LEU A 253 -2.36 -0.76 -14.49
N PRO A 254 -3.43 -0.23 -13.86
CA PRO A 254 -3.35 1.06 -13.19
C PRO A 254 -2.35 1.07 -12.03
N VAL A 255 -2.25 -0.03 -11.28
CA VAL A 255 -1.33 -0.16 -10.14
C VAL A 255 0.12 -0.14 -10.60
N ARG A 256 0.46 -0.88 -11.66
CA ARG A 256 1.82 -0.93 -12.20
C ARG A 256 2.26 0.40 -12.79
N ILE A 257 1.37 1.09 -13.52
CA ILE A 257 1.65 2.44 -14.06
C ILE A 257 1.90 3.42 -12.91
N TYR A 258 1.04 3.40 -11.90
CA TYR A 258 1.18 4.26 -10.72
C TYR A 258 2.51 4.02 -9.98
N LEU A 259 2.85 2.74 -9.73
CA LEU A 259 4.12 2.36 -9.11
C LEU A 259 5.33 2.80 -9.95
N THR A 260 5.31 2.66 -11.29
CA THR A 260 6.41 3.14 -12.13
C THR A 260 6.59 4.65 -12.09
N ILE A 261 5.50 5.41 -12.05
CA ILE A 261 5.55 6.88 -11.98
C ILE A 261 6.14 7.31 -10.64
N ILE A 262 5.66 6.73 -9.54
CA ILE A 262 6.18 7.06 -8.20
C ILE A 262 7.61 6.62 -8.02
N TRP A 263 7.98 5.46 -8.55
CA TRP A 263 9.36 5.01 -8.54
C TRP A 263 10.31 6.02 -9.18
N LEU A 264 9.91 6.59 -10.33
CA LEU A 264 10.71 7.61 -11.01
C LEU A 264 10.73 8.93 -10.24
N LEU A 265 9.59 9.37 -9.71
CA LEU A 265 9.51 10.59 -8.90
C LEU A 265 10.29 10.47 -7.58
N SER A 266 10.23 9.31 -6.91
CA SER A 266 10.98 9.06 -5.68
C SER A 266 12.48 8.99 -5.93
N ALA A 267 12.91 8.48 -7.09
CA ALA A 267 14.31 8.51 -7.52
C ALA A 267 14.81 9.96 -7.68
N ALA A 268 13.99 10.82 -8.30
CA ALA A 268 14.33 12.23 -8.47
C ALA A 268 14.45 12.94 -7.12
N VAL A 269 13.50 12.71 -6.20
CA VAL A 269 13.55 13.27 -4.83
C VAL A 269 14.80 12.80 -4.08
N ALA A 270 15.10 11.50 -4.11
CA ALA A 270 16.29 10.94 -3.46
C ALA A 270 17.60 11.52 -4.06
N GLY A 271 17.65 11.69 -5.38
CA GLY A 271 18.79 12.30 -6.07
C GLY A 271 18.99 13.78 -5.71
N ILE A 272 17.91 14.55 -5.56
CA ILE A 272 17.99 15.95 -5.11
C ILE A 272 18.57 16.02 -3.70
N TRP A 273 18.11 15.16 -2.79
CA TRP A 273 18.64 15.11 -1.42
C TRP A 273 20.10 14.70 -1.36
N ALA A 274 20.48 13.70 -2.15
CA ALA A 274 21.87 13.28 -2.22
C ALA A 274 22.79 14.37 -2.77
N TYR A 275 22.30 15.18 -3.71
CA TYR A 275 23.05 16.33 -4.22
C TYR A 275 23.16 17.47 -3.20
N VAL A 276 22.08 17.78 -2.47
CA VAL A 276 22.06 18.89 -1.49
C VAL A 276 22.93 18.57 -0.28
N GLU A 277 22.79 17.36 0.29
CA GLU A 277 23.52 16.96 1.50
C GLU A 277 24.93 16.45 1.19
N SER A 278 25.25 16.21 -0.09
CA SER A 278 26.47 15.52 -0.54
C SER A 278 26.67 14.16 0.12
N ASP A 279 25.56 13.49 0.48
CA ASP A 279 25.52 12.22 1.19
C ASP A 279 24.71 11.18 0.40
N ASN A 280 25.12 9.92 0.48
CA ASN A 280 24.48 8.79 -0.20
C ASN A 280 23.35 8.12 0.57
N ILE A 281 23.17 8.44 1.84
CA ILE A 281 22.10 7.87 2.66
C ILE A 281 20.71 7.96 1.97
N PRO A 282 20.31 9.10 1.35
CA PRO A 282 19.00 9.19 0.68
C PRO A 282 18.82 8.19 -0.47
N ILE A 283 19.87 7.95 -1.26
CA ILE A 283 19.85 6.98 -2.37
C ILE A 283 19.80 5.56 -1.82
N PHE A 284 20.58 5.27 -0.77
CA PHE A 284 20.56 3.97 -0.12
C PHE A 284 19.18 3.63 0.46
N VAL A 285 18.58 4.56 1.20
CA VAL A 285 17.21 4.43 1.74
C VAL A 285 16.18 4.26 0.62
N TRP A 286 16.34 4.97 -0.50
CA TRP A 286 15.50 4.80 -1.69
C TRP A 286 15.63 3.39 -2.29
N CYS A 287 16.85 2.85 -2.43
CA CYS A 287 17.08 1.49 -2.92
C CYS A 287 16.41 0.45 -2.01
N VAL A 288 16.62 0.53 -0.70
CA VAL A 288 16.00 -0.39 0.28
C VAL A 288 14.48 -0.32 0.21
N THR A 289 13.92 0.89 0.19
CA THR A 289 12.46 1.11 0.11
C THR A 289 11.89 0.53 -1.17
N CYS A 290 12.56 0.74 -2.31
CA CYS A 290 12.15 0.18 -3.60
C CYS A 290 12.18 -1.35 -3.59
N VAL A 291 13.23 -1.97 -3.05
CA VAL A 291 13.31 -3.43 -2.92
C VAL A 291 12.15 -3.97 -2.09
N ILE A 292 11.79 -3.34 -0.98
CA ILE A 292 10.64 -3.73 -0.15
C ILE A 292 9.32 -3.61 -0.92
N VAL A 293 9.08 -2.48 -1.60
CA VAL A 293 7.86 -2.27 -2.39
C VAL A 293 7.74 -3.28 -3.53
N PHE A 294 8.83 -3.54 -4.25
CA PHE A 294 8.85 -4.52 -5.34
C PHE A 294 8.75 -5.95 -4.84
N THR A 295 9.24 -6.27 -3.64
CA THR A 295 8.98 -7.56 -3.00
C THR A 295 7.48 -7.77 -2.76
N GLY A 296 6.79 -6.77 -2.22
CA GLY A 296 5.34 -6.79 -2.06
C GLY A 296 4.60 -6.94 -3.40
N ALA A 297 5.02 -6.19 -4.42
CA ALA A 297 4.46 -6.29 -5.77
C ALA A 297 4.70 -7.67 -6.41
N MET A 298 5.86 -8.29 -6.14
CA MET A 298 6.24 -9.61 -6.61
C MET A 298 5.37 -10.70 -5.98
N LEU A 299 5.11 -10.62 -4.67
CA LEU A 299 4.18 -11.53 -3.97
C LEU A 299 2.77 -11.48 -4.57
N ILE A 300 2.30 -10.27 -4.92
CA ILE A 300 1.02 -10.08 -5.62
C ILE A 300 1.10 -10.66 -7.05
N ALA A 301 2.18 -10.39 -7.79
CA ALA A 301 2.38 -10.86 -9.16
C ALA A 301 2.35 -12.40 -9.26
N VAL A 302 2.99 -13.10 -8.32
CA VAL A 302 2.98 -14.57 -8.24
C VAL A 302 1.57 -15.14 -8.02
N CYS A 303 0.69 -14.37 -7.39
CA CYS A 303 -0.71 -14.72 -7.18
C CYS A 303 -1.63 -14.40 -8.38
N GLU A 304 -1.12 -13.76 -9.42
CA GLU A 304 -1.90 -13.43 -10.60
C GLU A 304 -2.24 -14.65 -11.46
N ARG A 305 -3.25 -14.47 -12.32
CA ARG A 305 -3.79 -15.53 -13.19
C ARG A 305 -2.73 -16.07 -14.15
N GLU A 306 -2.90 -17.34 -14.54
CA GLU A 306 -2.06 -18.01 -15.53
C GLU A 306 -2.56 -17.88 -16.98
N HIS A 307 -3.86 -17.63 -17.17
CA HIS A 307 -4.51 -17.58 -18.49
C HIS A 307 -5.28 -16.27 -18.69
N TRP A 308 -5.19 -15.68 -19.88
CA TRP A 308 -5.93 -14.47 -20.24
C TRP A 308 -7.34 -14.80 -20.71
N GLY A 309 -8.32 -14.04 -20.21
CA GLY A 309 -9.69 -14.13 -20.73
C GLY A 309 -9.81 -13.51 -22.12
N PRO A 310 -10.80 -13.92 -22.94
CA PRO A 310 -11.01 -13.37 -24.29
C PRO A 310 -11.16 -11.85 -24.33
N ARG A 311 -11.77 -11.26 -23.29
CA ARG A 311 -11.95 -9.80 -23.15
C ARG A 311 -10.63 -9.03 -23.02
N VAL A 312 -9.64 -9.59 -22.32
CA VAL A 312 -8.32 -8.97 -22.15
C VAL A 312 -7.48 -9.17 -23.42
N ALA A 313 -7.58 -10.34 -24.05
CA ALA A 313 -6.87 -10.65 -25.28
C ALA A 313 -7.24 -9.73 -26.46
N ARG A 314 -8.47 -9.18 -26.47
CA ARG A 314 -8.91 -8.16 -27.46
C ARG A 314 -8.25 -6.80 -27.29
N LYS A 315 -7.77 -6.46 -26.09
CA LYS A 315 -7.08 -5.19 -25.79
C LYS A 315 -5.57 -5.23 -26.04
N ILE A 316 -5.02 -6.41 -26.38
CA ILE A 316 -3.60 -6.56 -26.66
C ILE A 316 -3.27 -5.82 -27.97
N PRO A 317 -2.27 -4.91 -27.97
CA PRO A 317 -1.90 -4.18 -29.18
C PRO A 317 -1.40 -5.14 -30.27
N ARG A 318 -1.74 -4.84 -31.52
CA ARG A 318 -1.30 -5.63 -32.70
C ARG A 318 0.16 -5.35 -33.09
N ASN A 319 0.68 -4.16 -32.74
CA ASN A 319 2.04 -3.76 -33.08
C ASN A 319 3.06 -4.59 -32.30
N LEU A 320 4.05 -5.13 -33.00
CA LEU A 320 5.09 -6.00 -32.43
C LEU A 320 5.95 -5.27 -31.38
N LEU A 321 6.21 -3.97 -31.56
CA LEU A 321 7.01 -3.15 -30.64
C LEU A 321 6.28 -2.76 -29.34
N LEU A 322 4.97 -2.52 -29.41
CA LEU A 322 4.16 -2.17 -28.23
C LEU A 322 3.80 -3.40 -27.38
N ARG A 323 3.96 -4.60 -27.94
CA ARG A 323 3.61 -5.87 -27.31
C ARG A 323 4.45 -6.22 -26.08
N PRO A 324 5.80 -6.11 -26.07
CA PRO A 324 6.59 -6.36 -24.86
C PRO A 324 6.27 -5.35 -23.74
N TRP A 325 6.12 -4.06 -24.08
CA TRP A 325 5.71 -3.05 -23.10
C TRP A 325 4.33 -3.35 -22.51
N ALA A 326 3.34 -3.67 -23.35
CA ALA A 326 2.03 -4.07 -22.88
C ALA A 326 2.08 -5.34 -22.01
N PHE A 327 2.92 -6.31 -22.34
CA PHE A 327 3.07 -7.54 -21.56
C PHE A 327 3.50 -7.26 -20.10
N LEU A 328 4.41 -6.31 -19.88
CA LEU A 328 4.88 -5.93 -18.54
C LEU A 328 3.79 -5.29 -17.68
N PHE A 329 2.87 -4.54 -18.26
CA PHE A 329 1.81 -3.85 -17.51
C PHE A 329 0.49 -4.63 -17.42
N PHE A 330 0.28 -5.65 -18.26
CA PHE A 330 -0.95 -6.43 -18.25
C PHE A 330 -1.00 -7.45 -17.12
N THR A 331 -2.21 -7.71 -16.60
CA THR A 331 -2.42 -8.76 -15.59
C THR A 331 -1.97 -10.13 -16.10
N GLY A 332 -1.10 -10.77 -15.35
CA GLY A 332 -0.51 -12.08 -15.55
C GLY A 332 0.74 -12.22 -14.67
N TRP A 333 0.97 -13.42 -14.14
CA TRP A 333 2.12 -13.69 -13.29
C TRP A 333 3.45 -13.40 -14.01
N ALA A 334 3.60 -13.83 -15.27
CA ALA A 334 4.84 -13.67 -16.02
C ALA A 334 5.17 -12.20 -16.29
N GLY A 335 4.17 -11.41 -16.72
CA GLY A 335 4.34 -9.97 -16.95
C GLY A 335 4.65 -9.21 -15.67
N GLY A 336 3.98 -9.54 -14.56
CA GLY A 336 4.21 -8.89 -13.26
C GLY A 336 5.57 -9.22 -12.67
N VAL A 337 6.00 -10.48 -12.76
CA VAL A 337 7.33 -10.91 -12.33
C VAL A 337 8.41 -10.21 -13.15
N ALA A 338 8.30 -10.20 -14.48
CA ALA A 338 9.26 -9.52 -15.33
C ALA A 338 9.33 -8.01 -15.03
N TRP A 339 8.18 -7.37 -14.80
CA TRP A 339 8.11 -5.97 -14.41
C TRP A 339 8.83 -5.71 -13.08
N CYS A 340 8.64 -6.55 -12.06
CA CYS A 340 9.34 -6.42 -10.78
C CYS A 340 10.86 -6.60 -10.96
N VAL A 341 11.29 -7.64 -11.68
CA VAL A 341 12.72 -7.92 -11.91
C VAL A 341 13.40 -6.76 -12.65
N ILE A 342 12.78 -6.23 -13.70
CA ILE A 342 13.33 -5.11 -14.47
C ILE A 342 13.48 -3.87 -13.59
N LEU A 343 12.43 -3.51 -12.83
CA LEU A 343 12.50 -2.33 -11.97
C LEU A 343 13.52 -2.50 -10.84
N THR A 344 13.56 -3.65 -10.18
CA THR A 344 14.58 -3.92 -9.14
C THR A 344 15.99 -3.90 -9.73
N ALA A 345 16.20 -4.43 -10.94
CA ALA A 345 17.50 -4.33 -11.60
C ALA A 345 17.87 -2.86 -11.90
N LEU A 346 16.93 -2.07 -12.42
CA LEU A 346 17.14 -0.64 -12.67
C LEU A 346 17.39 0.15 -11.38
N THR A 347 16.77 -0.21 -10.25
CA THR A 347 17.02 0.46 -8.96
C THR A 347 18.42 0.19 -8.44
N LEU A 348 18.89 -1.05 -8.58
CA LEU A 348 20.23 -1.44 -8.14
C LEU A 348 21.29 -0.83 -9.05
N VAL A 349 21.10 -0.87 -10.37
CA VAL A 349 22.05 -0.23 -11.31
C VAL A 349 22.07 1.29 -11.11
N GLY A 350 20.91 1.93 -11.01
CA GLY A 350 20.81 3.36 -10.75
C GLY A 350 21.41 3.77 -9.41
N GLY A 351 21.16 2.99 -8.36
CA GLY A 351 21.74 3.19 -7.03
C GLY A 351 23.26 3.06 -7.04
N ALA A 352 23.80 2.01 -7.68
CA ALA A 352 25.25 1.79 -7.79
C ALA A 352 25.96 2.93 -8.54
N ILE A 353 25.38 3.40 -9.66
CA ILE A 353 25.93 4.53 -10.41
C ILE A 353 25.90 5.80 -9.57
N ALA A 354 24.79 6.07 -8.88
CA ALA A 354 24.65 7.27 -8.07
C ALA A 354 25.61 7.26 -6.87
N MET A 355 25.75 6.13 -6.17
CA MET A 355 26.69 5.98 -5.05
C MET A 355 28.15 6.18 -5.46
N HIS A 356 28.54 5.70 -6.65
CA HIS A 356 29.90 5.90 -7.16
C HIS A 356 30.23 7.38 -7.42
N GLN A 357 29.25 8.23 -7.74
CA GLN A 357 29.49 9.63 -8.12
C GLN A 357 29.68 10.57 -6.92
N THR A 358 29.06 10.24 -5.79
CA THR A 358 28.93 11.07 -4.59
C THR A 358 29.93 10.69 -3.50
N GLY A 359 30.44 9.45 -3.48
CA GLY A 359 31.65 9.03 -2.76
C GLY A 359 31.64 9.06 -1.22
N PHE A 360 30.65 9.68 -0.58
CA PHE A 360 30.52 9.81 0.88
C PHE A 360 29.23 9.15 1.40
N GLY A 361 29.25 8.63 2.65
CA GLY A 361 28.07 8.06 3.32
C GLY A 361 28.16 6.54 3.57
N VAL A 362 27.52 5.75 2.69
CA VAL A 362 27.31 4.31 2.88
C VAL A 362 28.38 3.47 2.15
N ASP A 363 28.93 2.46 2.83
CA ASP A 363 29.92 1.55 2.28
C ASP A 363 29.34 0.66 1.16
N TRP A 364 30.21 0.21 0.25
CA TRP A 364 29.85 -0.75 -0.80
C TRP A 364 29.35 -2.09 -0.25
N ASP A 365 29.79 -2.47 0.95
CA ASP A 365 29.35 -3.70 1.63
C ASP A 365 27.87 -3.63 2.03
N ASP A 366 27.42 -2.48 2.53
CA ASP A 366 26.02 -2.27 2.91
C ASP A 366 25.12 -2.26 1.65
N PHE A 367 25.60 -1.67 0.56
CA PHE A 367 24.92 -1.75 -0.75
C PHE A 367 24.85 -3.18 -1.29
N ALA A 368 25.92 -3.96 -1.14
CA ALA A 368 25.91 -5.38 -1.49
C ALA A 368 24.91 -6.17 -0.63
N GLY A 369 24.69 -5.80 0.64
CA GLY A 369 23.60 -6.31 1.46
C GLY A 369 22.21 -6.11 0.82
N VAL A 370 21.97 -4.94 0.22
CA VAL A 370 20.72 -4.63 -0.52
C VAL A 370 20.58 -5.48 -1.78
N VAL A 371 21.68 -5.74 -2.49
CA VAL A 371 21.69 -6.68 -3.63
C VAL A 371 21.31 -8.08 -3.16
N GLY A 372 21.86 -8.55 -2.04
CA GLY A 372 21.47 -9.81 -1.41
C GLY A 372 19.98 -9.85 -1.08
N LEU A 373 19.46 -8.81 -0.44
CA LEU A 373 18.03 -8.69 -0.12
C LEU A 373 17.14 -8.77 -1.37
N ALA A 374 17.54 -8.12 -2.47
CA ALA A 374 16.84 -8.18 -3.74
C ALA A 374 16.84 -9.59 -4.36
N LEU A 375 17.95 -10.33 -4.25
CA LEU A 375 18.05 -11.72 -4.70
C LEU A 375 17.14 -12.65 -3.88
N TYR A 376 17.11 -12.50 -2.55
CA TYR A 376 16.16 -13.23 -1.70
C TYR A 376 14.71 -12.88 -2.01
N ALA A 377 14.41 -11.59 -2.19
CA ALA A 377 13.10 -11.10 -2.57
C ALA A 377 12.59 -11.69 -3.90
N TYR A 378 13.49 -12.06 -4.80
CA TYR A 378 13.16 -12.80 -6.01
C TYR A 378 13.04 -14.32 -5.78
N ALA A 379 13.98 -14.90 -5.04
CA ALA A 379 14.06 -16.35 -4.82
C ALA A 379 12.82 -16.88 -4.05
N TYR A 380 12.38 -16.21 -2.99
CA TYR A 380 11.27 -16.68 -2.15
C TYR A 380 9.92 -16.75 -2.90
N PRO A 381 9.45 -15.70 -3.61
CA PRO A 381 8.18 -15.78 -4.32
C PRO A 381 8.24 -16.75 -5.51
N MET A 382 9.39 -16.84 -6.19
CA MET A 382 9.52 -17.71 -7.37
C MET A 382 9.64 -19.19 -7.00
N THR A 383 10.32 -19.53 -5.91
CA THR A 383 10.29 -20.89 -5.36
C THR A 383 8.88 -21.31 -4.97
N ALA A 384 8.12 -20.43 -4.31
CA ALA A 384 6.72 -20.68 -4.00
C ALA A 384 5.89 -20.95 -5.27
N LEU A 385 6.10 -20.16 -6.33
CA LEU A 385 5.44 -20.38 -7.62
C LEU A 385 5.80 -21.73 -8.23
N LEU A 386 7.07 -22.12 -8.20
CA LEU A 386 7.54 -23.41 -8.72
C LEU A 386 6.95 -24.57 -7.93
N VAL A 387 7.04 -24.54 -6.60
CA VAL A 387 6.49 -25.58 -5.70
C VAL A 387 4.98 -25.73 -5.89
N ARG A 388 4.25 -24.62 -6.04
CA ARG A 388 2.82 -24.66 -6.38
C ARG A 388 2.57 -25.39 -7.70
N ARG A 389 3.39 -25.13 -8.72
CA ARG A 389 3.19 -25.69 -10.06
C ARG A 389 3.57 -27.15 -10.19
N THR A 390 4.63 -27.57 -9.52
CA THR A 390 5.15 -28.94 -9.61
C THR A 390 4.38 -29.87 -8.67
N PHE A 391 4.17 -29.48 -7.41
CA PHE A 391 3.61 -30.38 -6.39
C PHE A 391 2.12 -30.13 -6.09
N PHE A 392 1.66 -28.88 -6.11
CA PHE A 392 0.33 -28.51 -5.58
C PHE A 392 -0.64 -27.91 -6.61
N ARG A 393 -0.46 -28.22 -7.90
CA ARG A 393 -1.20 -27.60 -9.02
C ARG A 393 -2.72 -27.63 -8.86
N ASN A 394 -3.25 -28.70 -8.28
CA ASN A 394 -4.70 -28.90 -8.08
C ASN A 394 -5.19 -28.62 -6.66
N ARG A 395 -4.28 -28.42 -5.69
CA ARG A 395 -4.64 -28.29 -4.25
C ARG A 395 -4.64 -26.83 -3.80
N ILE A 396 -3.75 -26.00 -4.34
CA ILE A 396 -3.60 -24.59 -3.93
C ILE A 396 -4.09 -23.66 -5.04
N LYS A 397 -5.10 -22.83 -4.74
CA LYS A 397 -5.57 -21.79 -5.68
C LYS A 397 -4.47 -20.77 -5.93
N CYS A 398 -4.41 -20.21 -7.15
CA CYS A 398 -3.40 -19.19 -7.51
C CYS A 398 -3.35 -18.00 -6.53
N GLY A 399 -4.48 -17.62 -5.92
CA GLY A 399 -4.54 -16.52 -4.95
C GLY A 399 -3.90 -16.81 -3.58
N LEU A 400 -3.55 -18.06 -3.25
CA LEU A 400 -2.97 -18.47 -1.97
C LEU A 400 -1.45 -18.67 -2.03
N THR A 401 -0.82 -18.37 -3.16
CA THR A 401 0.61 -18.62 -3.38
C THR A 401 1.50 -17.75 -2.50
N TRP A 402 1.02 -16.58 -2.08
CA TRP A 402 1.72 -15.71 -1.13
C TRP A 402 1.88 -16.38 0.25
N LEU A 403 0.92 -17.22 0.69
CA LEU A 403 1.05 -17.97 1.95
C LEU A 403 2.18 -18.98 1.86
N LEU A 404 2.34 -19.63 0.70
CA LEU A 404 3.44 -20.55 0.47
C LEU A 404 4.78 -19.81 0.47
N ALA A 405 4.85 -18.62 -0.15
CA ALA A 405 6.03 -17.77 -0.10
C ALA A 405 6.36 -17.33 1.34
N ALA A 406 5.35 -16.94 2.12
CA ALA A 406 5.51 -16.59 3.52
C ALA A 406 5.98 -17.80 4.35
N ALA A 407 5.42 -18.98 4.12
CA ALA A 407 5.83 -20.21 4.80
C ALA A 407 7.29 -20.58 4.48
N ILE A 408 7.72 -20.45 3.21
CA ILE A 408 9.11 -20.67 2.82
C ILE A 408 10.02 -19.62 3.46
N PHE A 409 9.62 -18.36 3.50
CA PHE A 409 10.38 -17.29 4.17
C PHE A 409 10.54 -17.56 5.68
N VAL A 410 9.45 -17.91 6.36
CA VAL A 410 9.49 -18.26 7.79
C VAL A 410 10.37 -19.49 8.01
N ALA A 411 10.24 -20.53 7.21
CA ALA A 411 11.08 -21.72 7.30
C ALA A 411 12.57 -21.37 7.07
N ALA A 412 12.87 -20.58 6.04
CA ALA A 412 14.23 -20.18 5.70
C ALA A 412 14.86 -19.19 6.70
N THR A 413 14.05 -18.52 7.52
CA THR A 413 14.52 -17.61 8.57
C THR A 413 14.65 -18.34 9.90
N VAL A 414 13.59 -19.03 10.32
CA VAL A 414 13.48 -19.65 11.65
C VAL A 414 14.31 -20.93 11.74
N LEU A 415 14.33 -21.79 10.71
CA LEU A 415 15.08 -23.04 10.79
C LEU A 415 16.60 -22.81 10.93
N PRO A 416 17.23 -21.90 10.17
CA PRO A 416 18.63 -21.55 10.41
C PRO A 416 18.94 -21.03 11.81
N ILE A 417 18.09 -20.15 12.34
CA ILE A 417 18.30 -19.56 13.66
C ILE A 417 18.17 -20.65 14.74
N LEU A 418 17.13 -21.49 14.68
CA LEU A 418 16.92 -22.58 15.63
C LEU A 418 18.02 -23.64 15.54
N THR A 419 18.45 -24.01 14.34
CA THR A 419 19.54 -24.98 14.16
C THR A 419 20.88 -24.42 14.67
N TYR A 420 21.16 -23.14 14.43
CA TYR A 420 22.33 -22.47 14.99
C TYR A 420 22.29 -22.49 16.53
N PHE A 421 21.15 -22.12 17.12
CA PHE A 421 20.95 -22.12 18.57
C PHE A 421 21.10 -23.52 19.19
N MET A 422 20.60 -24.56 18.54
CA MET A 422 20.68 -25.95 19.02
C MET A 422 22.11 -26.52 18.97
N ILE A 423 22.91 -26.13 17.98
CA ILE A 423 24.26 -26.66 17.79
C ILE A 423 25.30 -25.89 18.63
N HIS A 424 25.12 -24.58 18.83
CA HIS A 424 26.11 -23.70 19.47
C HIS A 424 25.61 -23.07 20.77
N TYR A 425 24.76 -23.77 21.52
CA TYR A 425 24.19 -23.29 22.79
C TYR A 425 25.25 -22.76 23.78
N ASP A 426 26.45 -23.36 23.80
CA ASP A 426 27.54 -23.01 24.72
C ASP A 426 28.45 -21.85 24.25
N ARG A 427 28.28 -21.31 23.03
CA ARG A 427 29.12 -20.23 22.48
C ARG A 427 28.27 -19.10 21.89
N MET A 428 27.44 -18.49 22.74
CA MET A 428 26.56 -17.38 22.36
C MET A 428 27.30 -16.05 22.14
N ASP A 429 28.54 -15.92 22.62
CA ASP A 429 29.21 -14.62 22.67
C ASP A 429 29.70 -14.15 21.29
N HIS A 430 30.08 -15.05 20.37
CA HIS A 430 30.54 -14.71 19.02
C HIS A 430 29.85 -15.61 17.99
N ILE A 431 29.26 -15.01 16.95
CA ILE A 431 28.69 -15.76 15.83
C ILE A 431 29.85 -16.30 15.00
N ASP A 432 30.28 -17.51 15.34
CA ASP A 432 31.48 -18.13 14.78
C ASP A 432 31.37 -18.20 13.25
N ASN A 433 32.40 -17.78 12.52
CA ASN A 433 32.43 -17.60 11.05
C ASN A 433 32.30 -18.94 10.24
N ARG A 434 31.75 -19.99 10.84
CA ARG A 434 31.57 -21.34 10.27
C ARG A 434 30.10 -21.68 9.98
N GLY A 435 29.15 -20.85 10.39
CA GLY A 435 27.71 -21.11 10.24
C GLY A 435 27.15 -20.85 8.84
N ILE A 436 27.46 -21.69 7.84
CA ILE A 436 26.81 -21.61 6.49
C ILE A 436 25.27 -21.62 6.60
N TRP A 437 24.73 -22.25 7.65
CA TRP A 437 23.31 -22.35 7.94
C TRP A 437 22.60 -21.00 8.03
N LEU A 438 23.24 -19.96 8.58
CA LEU A 438 22.68 -18.61 8.72
C LEU A 438 22.51 -17.88 7.39
N ALA A 439 23.10 -18.39 6.30
CA ALA A 439 22.92 -17.82 4.96
C ALA A 439 21.48 -17.90 4.44
N GLY A 440 20.56 -18.63 5.09
CA GLY A 440 19.13 -18.55 4.79
C GLY A 440 18.49 -17.22 5.21
N PHE A 441 19.06 -16.52 6.19
CA PHE A 441 18.47 -15.33 6.77
C PHE A 441 18.81 -14.06 5.97
N PRO A 442 17.82 -13.38 5.34
CA PRO A 442 18.09 -12.28 4.43
C PRO A 442 18.62 -11.01 5.10
N PHE A 443 18.44 -10.86 6.42
CA PHE A 443 18.92 -9.70 7.17
C PHE A 443 20.27 -9.92 7.84
N MET A 444 20.84 -11.13 7.77
CA MET A 444 22.14 -11.44 8.36
C MET A 444 23.27 -10.49 7.93
N PRO A 445 23.35 -10.08 6.64
CA PRO A 445 24.40 -9.15 6.19
C PRO A 445 24.38 -7.77 6.85
N PHE A 446 23.22 -7.34 7.36
CA PHE A 446 23.08 -6.05 8.05
C PHE A 446 23.42 -6.13 9.54
N ILE A 447 23.47 -7.33 10.11
CA ILE A 447 23.85 -7.56 11.50
C ILE A 447 25.35 -7.81 11.59
N GLU A 448 25.89 -8.63 10.70
CA GLU A 448 27.30 -9.02 10.73
C GLU A 448 27.90 -9.04 9.31
N LYS A 449 28.77 -8.06 9.04
CA LYS A 449 29.34 -7.82 7.71
C LYS A 449 30.17 -9.00 7.19
N ASP A 450 30.80 -9.78 8.07
CA ASP A 450 31.61 -10.96 7.70
C ASP A 450 30.80 -12.06 7.00
N TYR A 451 29.47 -12.08 7.21
CA TYR A 451 28.55 -13.04 6.59
C TYR A 451 28.05 -12.62 5.21
N LEU A 452 28.28 -11.37 4.80
CA LEU A 452 27.87 -10.82 3.51
C LEU A 452 28.23 -11.69 2.30
N PRO A 453 29.50 -12.13 2.10
CA PRO A 453 29.87 -12.91 0.91
C PRO A 453 29.13 -14.24 0.87
N LYS A 454 28.93 -14.91 2.01
CA LYS A 454 28.23 -16.20 2.07
C LYS A 454 26.76 -16.06 1.72
N CYS A 455 26.10 -15.01 2.22
CA CYS A 455 24.70 -14.73 1.90
C CYS A 455 24.53 -14.39 0.43
N LEU A 456 25.45 -13.60 -0.15
CA LEU A 456 25.43 -13.26 -1.58
C LEU A 456 25.60 -14.50 -2.47
N TRP A 457 26.55 -15.37 -2.15
CA TRP A 457 26.74 -16.62 -2.88
C TRP A 457 25.50 -17.52 -2.80
N PHE A 458 24.94 -17.69 -1.60
CA PHE A 458 23.74 -18.50 -1.40
C PHE A 458 22.53 -17.93 -2.14
N ALA A 459 22.23 -16.64 -1.97
CA ALA A 459 21.14 -15.95 -2.65
C ALA A 459 21.32 -15.94 -4.18
N GLY A 460 22.55 -15.75 -4.66
CA GLY A 460 22.91 -15.78 -6.08
C GLY A 460 22.67 -17.16 -6.70
N ILE A 461 23.19 -18.22 -6.08
CA ILE A 461 22.98 -19.60 -6.55
C ILE A 461 21.49 -19.94 -6.53
N TRP A 462 20.78 -19.61 -5.44
CA TRP A 462 19.37 -19.92 -5.29
C TRP A 462 18.51 -19.20 -6.34
N SER A 463 18.69 -17.88 -6.49
CA SER A 463 17.98 -17.10 -7.50
C SER A 463 18.28 -17.58 -8.92
N PHE A 464 19.53 -17.97 -9.22
CA PHE A 464 19.91 -18.52 -10.52
C PHE A 464 19.22 -19.85 -10.82
N VAL A 465 19.24 -20.81 -9.88
CA VAL A 465 18.55 -22.11 -10.04
C VAL A 465 17.06 -21.90 -10.31
N VAL A 466 16.43 -21.00 -9.54
CA VAL A 466 15.00 -20.69 -9.65
C VAL A 466 14.69 -19.99 -10.98
N PHE A 467 15.58 -19.11 -11.46
CA PHE A 467 15.47 -18.49 -12.77
C PHE A 467 15.52 -19.52 -13.89
N VAL A 468 16.49 -20.43 -13.90
CA VAL A 468 16.64 -21.47 -14.92
C VAL A 468 15.39 -22.35 -14.99
N LEU A 469 14.87 -22.79 -13.83
CA LEU A 469 13.67 -23.63 -13.75
C LEU A 469 12.38 -22.88 -14.19
N SER A 470 12.32 -21.57 -14.00
CA SER A 470 11.15 -20.76 -14.36
C SER A 470 11.16 -20.20 -15.79
N LEU A 471 12.31 -20.27 -16.48
CA LEU A 471 12.52 -19.72 -17.82
C LEU A 471 11.59 -20.35 -18.88
N MET A 472 11.52 -21.68 -18.94
CA MET A 472 10.69 -22.37 -19.94
C MET A 472 9.18 -22.06 -19.75
N PRO A 473 8.60 -22.16 -18.53
CA PRO A 473 7.25 -21.69 -18.28
C PRO A 473 7.02 -20.22 -18.63
N PHE A 474 8.01 -19.35 -18.43
CA PHE A 474 7.92 -17.94 -18.76
C PHE A 474 7.85 -17.71 -20.29
N LEU A 475 8.76 -18.33 -21.05
CA LEU A 475 8.83 -18.20 -22.51
C LEU A 475 7.54 -18.68 -23.19
N LEU A 476 6.98 -19.80 -22.73
CA LEU A 476 5.69 -20.31 -23.22
C LEU A 476 4.56 -19.29 -23.03
N ARG A 477 4.56 -18.57 -21.91
CA ARG A 477 3.55 -17.53 -21.66
C ARG A 477 3.80 -16.30 -22.52
N TYR A 478 5.02 -15.83 -22.63
CA TYR A 478 5.34 -14.73 -23.54
C TYR A 478 4.90 -15.04 -24.99
N ALA A 479 5.16 -16.26 -25.46
CA ALA A 479 4.72 -16.72 -26.79
C ALA A 479 3.19 -16.75 -26.94
N ALA A 480 2.47 -17.15 -25.88
CA ALA A 480 1.00 -17.22 -25.85
C ALA A 480 0.32 -15.84 -25.76
N PHE A 481 1.04 -14.76 -25.44
CA PHE A 481 0.47 -13.41 -25.32
C PHE A 481 0.16 -12.80 -26.70
N LYS A 482 -0.82 -13.32 -27.43
CA LYS A 482 -1.20 -12.88 -28.79
C LYS A 482 -2.58 -12.20 -28.78
N PRO A 483 -2.83 -11.21 -29.67
CA PRO A 483 -4.15 -10.61 -29.81
C PRO A 483 -5.18 -11.67 -30.22
N TYR A 484 -6.42 -11.51 -29.76
CA TYR A 484 -7.51 -12.43 -30.08
C TYR A 484 -7.73 -12.49 -31.60
N ARG A 485 -7.45 -13.64 -32.22
CA ARG A 485 -7.82 -13.90 -33.62
C ARG A 485 -9.30 -14.27 -33.64
N THR A 486 -10.11 -13.44 -34.28
CA THR A 486 -11.46 -13.80 -34.71
C THR A 486 -11.35 -14.76 -35.89
N THR A 487 -10.96 -16.01 -35.66
CA THR A 487 -11.39 -17.06 -36.58
C THR A 487 -12.88 -17.28 -36.28
N PRO A 488 -13.79 -17.10 -37.25
CA PRO A 488 -15.17 -17.55 -37.07
C PRO A 488 -15.13 -19.02 -36.65
N PRO A 489 -16.05 -19.50 -35.79
CA PRO A 489 -16.24 -20.94 -35.71
C PRO A 489 -16.46 -21.44 -37.14
N PRO A 490 -15.88 -22.59 -37.55
CA PRO A 490 -16.21 -23.15 -38.84
C PRO A 490 -17.73 -23.23 -38.90
N ILE A 491 -18.32 -22.56 -39.89
CA ILE A 491 -19.74 -22.71 -40.18
C ILE A 491 -19.92 -24.22 -40.28
N PRO A 492 -20.81 -24.85 -39.48
CA PRO A 492 -21.15 -26.23 -39.70
C PRO A 492 -21.55 -26.28 -41.16
N GLN A 493 -20.78 -26.97 -42.00
CA GLN A 493 -21.21 -27.19 -43.36
C GLN A 493 -22.56 -27.87 -43.22
N THR A 494 -23.62 -27.10 -43.46
CA THR A 494 -24.93 -27.67 -43.74
C THR A 494 -24.64 -28.66 -44.84
N ASP A 495 -24.80 -29.95 -44.55
CA ASP A 495 -24.90 -30.96 -45.59
C ASP A 495 -26.05 -30.51 -46.48
N GLN A 496 -25.73 -29.73 -47.52
CA GLN A 496 -26.55 -29.60 -48.70
C GLN A 496 -26.47 -30.97 -49.38
N GLN A 497 -27.23 -31.93 -48.85
CA GLN A 497 -27.69 -33.05 -49.64
C GLN A 497 -28.40 -32.46 -50.87
N PRO A 498 -28.01 -32.82 -52.09
CA PRO A 498 -28.68 -32.35 -53.29
C PRO A 498 -30.10 -32.94 -53.31
N ALA A 499 -31.10 -32.08 -53.09
CA ALA A 499 -32.53 -32.42 -53.16
C ALA A 499 -33.04 -32.64 -54.61
N ASP A 500 -32.14 -32.94 -55.56
CA ASP A 500 -32.49 -33.20 -56.96
C ASP A 500 -32.47 -34.69 -57.36
N GLN A 501 -32.15 -35.61 -56.44
CA GLN A 501 -32.20 -37.06 -56.73
C GLN A 501 -33.52 -37.76 -56.34
N ALA A 502 -34.47 -37.06 -55.70
CA ALA A 502 -35.74 -37.65 -55.27
C ALA A 502 -36.93 -37.40 -56.24
N ARG A 503 -36.74 -36.72 -57.37
CA ARG A 503 -37.80 -36.47 -58.38
C ARG A 503 -37.71 -37.33 -59.64
N ALA A 504 -36.73 -38.22 -59.77
CA ALA A 504 -36.55 -39.06 -60.96
C ALA A 504 -37.10 -40.50 -60.83
N ASN A 505 -37.74 -40.86 -59.72
CA ASN A 505 -38.25 -42.23 -59.49
C ASN A 505 -39.77 -42.33 -59.24
N ASN A 506 -40.54 -41.28 -59.58
CA ASN A 506 -42.00 -41.31 -59.61
C ASN A 506 -42.53 -40.75 -60.94
N GLY A 507 -42.22 -41.43 -62.04
CA GLY A 507 -42.77 -41.19 -63.38
C GLY A 507 -42.91 -42.51 -64.11
#